data_AF-A0A085ZGL8-F1
#
_entry.id   AF-A0A085ZGL8-F1
#
_cell.length_a   1.000
_cell.length_b   1.000
_cell.length_c   1.000
_cell.angle_alpha   90.00
_cell.angle_beta   90.00
_cell.angle_gamma   90.00
#
_symmetry.space_group_name_H-M   'P 1'
#
loop_
_entity.id
_entity.type
_entity.pdbx_description
1 polymer ?
#
loop_
_entity_poly.entity_id
_entity_poly.type
_entity_poly.pdbx_seq_one_letter_code
_entity_poly.pdbx_strand_id
1 'polypeptide(L)'
;MDINYMNILINDHNTNFELLKKFIISMNITLGMNKNFCAHLAEKVLQQLEKGADMPKIQCIIESELCVGYGLYRDEFNSKKITNEIMHWWENT
;
A
#
# COMPACT_ATOMS: atom_id res chain seq x y z
N MET A 1 20.55 19.52 -6.83
CA MET A 1 20.13 18.15 -6.45
C MET A 1 20.91 17.20 -7.35
N ASP A 2 21.71 16.30 -6.78
CA ASP A 2 22.62 15.42 -7.52
C ASP A 2 21.82 14.32 -8.27
N ILE A 3 22.18 14.04 -9.52
CA ILE A 3 21.57 12.97 -10.32
C ILE A 3 21.70 11.61 -9.62
N ASN A 4 22.82 11.37 -8.94
CA ASN A 4 23.03 10.14 -8.18
C ASN A 4 22.05 10.01 -7.01
N TYR A 5 21.75 11.12 -6.33
CA TYR A 5 20.79 11.14 -5.23
C TYR A 5 19.36 10.85 -5.72
N MET A 6 18.96 11.44 -6.84
CA MET A 6 17.63 11.16 -7.44
C MET A 6 17.52 9.69 -7.89
N ASN A 7 18.58 9.12 -8.45
CA ASN A 7 18.59 7.71 -8.84
C ASN A 7 18.47 6.77 -7.64
N ILE A 8 19.10 7.09 -6.50
CA ILE A 8 18.95 6.31 -5.26
C ILE A 8 17.49 6.35 -4.80
N LEU A 9 16.89 7.53 -4.69
CA LEU A 9 15.49 7.67 -4.27
C LEU A 9 14.52 6.90 -5.18
N ILE A 10 14.72 6.97 -6.49
CA ILE A 10 13.90 6.23 -7.47
C ILE A 10 14.07 4.72 -7.28
N ASN A 11 15.29 4.26 -7.05
CA ASN A 11 15.56 2.83 -6.85
C ASN A 11 14.97 2.31 -5.55
N ASP A 12 15.04 3.10 -4.47
CA ASP A 12 14.45 2.76 -3.17
C ASP A 12 12.92 2.72 -3.27
N HIS A 13 12.32 3.73 -3.91
CA HIS A 13 10.88 3.76 -4.19
C HIS A 13 10.43 2.52 -5.00
N ASN A 14 11.11 2.21 -6.10
CA ASN A 14 10.77 1.05 -6.95
C ASN A 14 10.91 -0.27 -6.20
N THR A 15 11.94 -0.41 -5.35
CA THR A 15 12.14 -1.59 -4.51
C THR A 15 11.01 -1.74 -3.51
N ASN A 16 10.69 -0.68 -2.79
CA ASN A 16 9.62 -0.65 -1.79
C ASN A 16 8.25 -0.90 -2.43
N PHE A 17 8.00 -0.35 -3.61
CA PHE A 17 6.79 -0.59 -4.38
C PHE A 17 6.62 -2.07 -4.72
N GLU A 18 7.66 -2.72 -5.25
CA GLU A 18 7.60 -4.14 -5.60
C GLU A 18 7.40 -5.04 -4.37
N LEU A 19 8.02 -4.69 -3.24
CA LEU A 19 7.84 -5.42 -1.97
C LEU A 19 6.42 -5.24 -1.41
N LEU A 20 5.92 -3.99 -1.34
CA LEU A 20 4.59 -3.71 -0.83
C LEU A 20 3.50 -4.34 -1.71
N LYS A 21 3.64 -4.27 -3.03
CA LYS A 21 2.71 -4.91 -3.98
C LYS A 21 2.63 -6.42 -3.73
N LYS A 22 3.78 -7.09 -3.58
CA LYS A 22 3.83 -8.53 -3.27
C LYS A 22 3.19 -8.83 -1.92
N PHE A 23 3.46 -7.98 -0.92
CA PHE A 23 2.88 -8.11 0.41
C PHE A 23 1.35 -8.01 0.36
N ILE A 24 0.79 -6.97 -0.27
CA ILE A 24 -0.66 -6.78 -0.44
C ILE A 24 -1.30 -7.96 -1.18
N ILE A 25 -0.67 -8.47 -2.24
CA ILE A 25 -1.16 -9.67 -2.95
C ILE A 25 -1.20 -10.88 -2.01
N SER A 26 -0.17 -11.06 -1.17
CA SER A 26 -0.08 -12.19 -0.24
C SER A 26 -1.11 -12.14 0.89
N MET A 27 -1.58 -10.95 1.26
CA MET A 27 -2.63 -10.78 2.27
C MET A 27 -3.97 -11.38 1.82
N ASN A 28 -4.17 -11.59 0.51
CA ASN A 28 -5.37 -12.19 -0.08
C ASN A 28 -6.65 -11.52 0.47
N ILE A 29 -6.68 -10.18 0.46
CA ILE A 29 -7.75 -9.34 1.04
C ILE A 29 -9.13 -9.80 0.57
N THR A 30 -9.26 -10.09 -0.73
CA THR A 30 -10.40 -10.82 -1.29
C THR A 30 -9.91 -11.86 -2.29
N LEU A 31 -10.70 -12.93 -2.46
CA LEU A 31 -10.39 -14.01 -3.39
C LEU A 31 -10.29 -13.47 -4.82
N GLY A 32 -9.14 -13.69 -5.45
CA GLY A 32 -8.92 -13.33 -6.84
C GLY A 32 -8.79 -11.83 -7.10
N MET A 33 -8.40 -11.04 -6.07
CA MET A 33 -8.18 -9.61 -6.23
C MET A 33 -7.26 -9.30 -7.43
N ASN A 34 -7.69 -8.35 -8.26
CA ASN A 34 -6.98 -7.98 -9.48
C ASN A 34 -5.56 -7.45 -9.16
N LYS A 35 -4.53 -8.05 -9.78
CA LYS A 35 -3.13 -7.68 -9.54
C LYS A 35 -2.80 -6.22 -9.91
N ASN A 36 -3.45 -5.65 -10.91
CA ASN A 36 -3.29 -4.24 -11.28
C ASN A 36 -3.90 -3.32 -10.20
N PHE A 37 -5.02 -3.74 -9.60
CA PHE A 37 -5.56 -3.03 -8.45
C PHE A 37 -4.63 -3.12 -7.24
N CYS A 38 -4.05 -4.30 -6.96
CA CYS A 38 -3.05 -4.42 -5.89
C CYS A 38 -1.84 -3.51 -6.12
N ALA A 39 -1.37 -3.39 -7.37
CA ALA A 39 -0.31 -2.47 -7.74
C ALA A 39 -0.71 -1.00 -7.51
N HIS A 40 -1.92 -0.61 -7.94
CA HIS A 40 -2.44 0.74 -7.70
C HIS A 40 -2.58 1.05 -6.20
N LEU A 41 -3.10 0.11 -5.41
CA LEU A 41 -3.21 0.26 -3.96
C LEU A 41 -1.84 0.39 -3.31
N ALA A 42 -0.87 -0.43 -3.72
CA ALA A 42 0.51 -0.35 -3.22
C ALA A 42 1.12 1.03 -3.49
N GLU A 43 0.98 1.56 -4.71
CA GLU A 43 1.47 2.89 -5.07
C GLU A 43 0.85 3.99 -4.20
N LYS A 44 -0.49 3.98 -4.05
CA LYS A 44 -1.21 4.96 -3.24
C LYS A 44 -0.78 4.94 -1.77
N VAL A 45 -0.59 3.76 -1.21
CA VAL A 45 -0.21 3.59 0.18
C VAL A 45 1.27 3.96 0.39
N LEU A 46 2.17 3.51 -0.49
CA LEU A 46 3.60 3.82 -0.41
C LEU A 46 3.85 5.33 -0.45
N GLN A 47 3.21 6.05 -1.36
CA GLN A 47 3.31 7.50 -1.45
C GLN A 47 2.93 8.24 -0.16
N GLN A 48 2.17 7.62 0.73
CA GLN A 48 1.75 8.21 2.00
C GLN A 48 2.67 7.78 3.13
N LEU A 49 3.13 6.53 3.12
CA LEU A 49 4.17 6.03 4.03
C LEU A 49 5.45 6.85 3.88
N GLU A 50 5.90 7.11 2.64
CA GLU A 50 7.06 7.96 2.34
C GLU A 50 6.87 9.42 2.80
N LYS A 51 5.61 9.87 2.93
CA LYS A 51 5.27 11.21 3.48
C LYS A 51 5.10 11.20 5.00
N GLY A 52 5.32 10.07 5.67
CA GLY A 52 5.14 9.93 7.11
C GLY A 52 3.67 10.00 7.55
N ALA A 53 2.74 9.53 6.72
CA ALA A 53 1.33 9.45 7.09
C ALA A 53 1.11 8.52 8.29
N ASP A 54 0.17 8.89 9.15
CA ASP A 54 -0.21 8.11 10.32
C ASP A 54 -1.19 6.99 9.99
N MET A 55 -1.37 6.07 10.93
CA MET A 55 -2.24 4.89 10.77
C MET A 55 -3.68 5.25 10.34
N PRO A 56 -4.37 6.25 10.94
CA PRO A 56 -5.72 6.64 10.49
C PRO A 56 -5.78 7.08 9.03
N LYS A 57 -4.78 7.82 8.56
CA LYS A 57 -4.71 8.28 7.17
C LYS A 57 -4.47 7.12 6.20
N ILE A 58 -3.59 6.18 6.54
CA ILE A 58 -3.36 4.97 5.75
C ILE A 58 -4.64 4.12 5.69
N GLN A 59 -5.32 3.92 6.82
CA GLN A 59 -6.57 3.17 6.88
C GLN A 59 -7.65 3.79 6.00
N CYS A 60 -7.80 5.12 6.05
CA CYS A 60 -8.78 5.84 5.24
C CYS A 60 -8.54 5.63 3.74
N ILE A 61 -7.28 5.64 3.30
CA ILE A 61 -6.93 5.42 1.89
C ILE A 61 -7.21 3.97 1.48
N ILE A 62 -6.81 2.99 2.29
CA ILE A 62 -7.10 1.58 2.03
C ILE A 62 -8.61 1.35 1.91
N GLU A 63 -9.39 1.88 2.84
CA GLU A 63 -10.85 1.73 2.83
C GLU A 63 -11.49 2.44 1.64
N SER A 64 -11.04 3.64 1.30
CA SER A 64 -11.52 4.38 0.13
C SER A 64 -11.22 3.65 -1.17
N GLU A 65 -10.00 3.15 -1.36
CA GLU A 65 -9.62 2.45 -2.60
C GLU A 65 -10.33 1.08 -2.69
N LEU A 66 -10.49 0.35 -1.59
CA LEU A 66 -11.23 -0.92 -1.59
C LEU A 66 -12.73 -0.72 -1.84
N CYS A 67 -13.36 0.32 -1.27
CA CYS A 67 -14.78 0.58 -1.49
C CYS A 67 -15.07 1.25 -2.83
N VAL A 68 -14.38 2.35 -3.15
CA VAL A 68 -14.67 3.18 -4.33
C VAL A 68 -13.90 2.70 -5.55
N GLY A 69 -12.62 2.36 -5.39
CA GLY A 69 -11.76 1.94 -6.49
C GLY A 69 -12.02 0.50 -6.94
N TYR A 70 -12.20 -0.43 -5.99
CA TYR A 70 -12.44 -1.84 -6.27
C TYR A 70 -13.92 -2.24 -6.25
N GLY A 71 -14.74 -1.59 -5.40
CA GLY A 71 -16.17 -1.85 -5.31
C GLY A 71 -16.60 -2.79 -4.16
N LEU A 72 -15.78 -2.95 -3.12
CA LEU A 72 -16.14 -3.76 -1.95
C LEU A 72 -17.08 -3.00 -1.00
N TYR A 73 -17.97 -3.73 -0.34
CA TYR A 73 -18.63 -3.26 0.86
C TYR A 73 -17.67 -3.32 2.06
N ARG A 74 -17.88 -2.43 3.03
CA ARG A 74 -16.98 -2.28 4.20
C ARG A 74 -16.88 -3.55 5.06
N ASP A 75 -17.88 -4.42 5.01
CA ASP A 75 -17.93 -5.69 5.73
C ASP A 75 -17.21 -6.84 5.00
N GLU A 76 -16.82 -6.66 3.74
CA GLU A 76 -16.07 -7.67 2.97
C GLU A 76 -14.57 -7.70 3.29
N PHE A 77 -14.07 -6.74 4.06
CA PHE A 77 -12.66 -6.65 4.43
C PHE A 77 -12.46 -6.03 5.82
N ASN A 78 -11.29 -6.25 6.42
CA ASN A 78 -10.94 -5.66 7.70
C ASN A 78 -9.89 -4.56 7.51
N SER A 79 -10.34 -3.32 7.30
CA SER A 79 -9.45 -2.16 7.03
C SER A 79 -8.42 -1.96 8.14
N LYS A 80 -8.80 -2.16 9.40
CA LYS A 80 -7.90 -2.05 10.55
C LYS A 80 -6.79 -3.11 10.52
N LYS A 81 -7.13 -4.38 10.27
CA LYS A 81 -6.14 -5.46 10.17
C LYS A 81 -5.16 -5.20 9.03
N ILE A 82 -5.67 -4.84 7.85
CA ILE A 82 -4.85 -4.56 6.67
C ILE A 82 -3.88 -3.41 6.94
N THR A 83 -4.38 -2.33 7.55
CA THR A 83 -3.55 -1.17 7.92
C THR A 83 -2.45 -1.55 8.90
N ASN A 84 -2.78 -2.30 9.96
CA ASN A 84 -1.81 -2.75 10.95
C ASN A 84 -0.69 -3.58 10.31
N GLU A 85 -1.05 -4.52 9.43
CA GLU A 85 -0.08 -5.38 8.75
C GLU A 85 0.84 -4.58 7.82
N ILE A 86 0.31 -3.59 7.09
CA ILE A 86 1.12 -2.71 6.23
C ILE A 86 2.03 -1.79 7.06
N MET A 87 1.52 -1.18 8.13
CA MET A 87 2.33 -0.32 9.01
C MET A 87 3.47 -1.11 9.66
N HIS A 88 3.17 -2.31 10.16
CA HIS A 88 4.18 -3.19 10.71
C HIS A 88 5.22 -3.60 9.65
N TRP A 89 4.78 -3.93 8.43
CA TRP A 89 5.70 -4.20 7.32
C TRP A 89 6.63 -3.00 7.06
N TRP A 90 6.08 -1.78 7.01
CA TRP A 90 6.85 -0.55 6.75
C TRP A 90 7.89 -0.26 7.84
N GLU A 91 7.53 -0.44 9.11
CA GLU A 91 8.44 -0.21 10.25
C GLU A 91 9.58 -1.24 10.35
N ASN A 92 9.47 -2.37 9.64
CA ASN A 92 10.44 -3.47 9.65
C ASN A 92 11.15 -3.65 8.30
N THR A 93 10.98 -2.71 7.36
CA THR A 93 11.69 -2.66 6.08
C THR A 93 12.82 -1.64 6.17
#